data_AF-M0P9J8-F1
#
_entry.id   AF-M0P9J8-F1
#
_cell.length_a   1.000
_cell.length_b   1.000
_cell.length_c   1.000
_cell.angle_alpha   90.00
_cell.angle_beta   90.00
_cell.angle_gamma   90.00
#
_symmetry.space_group_name_H-M   'P 1'
#
loop_
_entity.id
_entity.type
_entity.pdbx_description
1 polymer ?
#
loop_
_entity_poly.entity_id
_entity_poly.type
_entity_poly.pdbx_seq_one_letter_code
_entity_poly.pdbx_strand_id
1 'polypeptide(L)'
;MAAIETDAEPTKVLEFGLGDGTYCLDIGVIDEIVDAGELTRIPNSPDHVEGVMDLRGRTTTIVDPKTLFAIEEDGPRERIVVFDNEEIDEGGTVGWMVDEVFQVRDVAPEDVDQATTVDDEGVNGIVKSDDRFVVWVSPDVDEVEDLDAADLAADGEEADA
;
A
#
# COMPACT_ATOMS: atom_id res chain seq x y z
N MET A 1 8.81 -36.26 20.89
CA MET A 1 8.13 -35.47 19.85
C MET A 1 7.74 -34.17 20.52
N ALA A 2 8.54 -33.11 20.31
CA ALA A 2 8.21 -31.78 20.79
C ALA A 2 7.24 -31.17 19.78
N ALA A 3 6.04 -30.83 20.24
CA ALA A 3 5.21 -29.88 19.53
C ALA A 3 6.00 -28.56 19.55
N ILE A 4 6.32 -28.03 18.38
CA ILE A 4 6.62 -26.62 18.27
C ILE A 4 5.27 -25.91 18.47
N GLU A 5 4.99 -25.56 19.72
CA GLU A 5 4.01 -24.54 20.05
C GLU A 5 4.59 -23.24 19.52
N THR A 6 4.35 -22.95 18.24
CA THR A 6 4.57 -21.61 17.71
C THR A 6 3.42 -20.78 18.26
N ASP A 7 3.61 -20.26 19.47
CA ASP A 7 2.86 -19.14 20.02
C ASP A 7 3.22 -17.92 19.16
N ALA A 8 2.66 -17.86 17.97
CA ALA A 8 2.74 -16.68 17.14
C ALA A 8 1.34 -16.08 17.12
N GLU A 9 1.27 -14.89 17.70
CA GLU A 9 0.03 -14.16 17.89
C GLU A 9 -0.63 -13.95 16.52
N PRO A 10 -1.96 -14.14 16.42
CA PRO A 10 -2.66 -13.91 15.17
C PRO A 10 -2.47 -12.44 14.77
N THR A 11 -1.95 -12.23 13.56
CA THR A 11 -1.78 -10.89 13.00
C THR A 11 -3.10 -10.42 12.44
N LYS A 12 -3.50 -9.19 12.78
CA LYS A 12 -4.68 -8.57 12.17
C LYS A 12 -4.30 -8.01 10.81
N VAL A 13 -4.94 -8.51 9.77
CA VAL A 13 -4.74 -8.02 8.41
C VAL A 13 -6.02 -7.40 7.88
N LEU A 14 -5.88 -6.36 7.07
CA LEU A 14 -6.97 -5.76 6.30
C LEU A 14 -7.03 -6.43 4.92
N GLU A 15 -8.18 -7.00 4.56
CA GLU A 15 -8.44 -7.53 3.23
C GLU A 15 -8.97 -6.41 2.32
N PHE A 16 -8.42 -6.31 1.11
CA PHE A 16 -8.82 -5.35 0.08
C PHE A 16 -8.71 -5.97 -1.32
N GLY A 17 -9.41 -5.36 -2.27
CA GLY A 17 -9.47 -5.79 -3.67
C GLY A 17 -8.50 -4.98 -4.54
N LEU A 18 -7.83 -5.68 -5.46
CA LEU A 18 -7.11 -5.09 -6.58
C LEU A 18 -7.45 -5.90 -7.84
N GLY A 19 -8.24 -5.33 -8.75
CA GLY A 19 -8.79 -6.02 -9.91
C GLY A 19 -9.69 -7.19 -9.50
N ASP A 20 -9.49 -8.37 -10.09
CA ASP A 20 -10.14 -9.62 -9.69
C ASP A 20 -9.47 -10.31 -8.48
N GLY A 21 -8.30 -9.80 -8.04
CA GLY A 21 -7.52 -10.35 -6.93
C GLY A 21 -7.93 -9.83 -5.55
N THR A 22 -7.72 -10.66 -4.53
CA THR A 22 -7.89 -10.29 -3.11
C THR A 22 -6.53 -10.28 -2.43
N TYR A 23 -6.23 -9.17 -1.77
CA TYR A 23 -4.95 -8.88 -1.13
C TYR A 23 -5.20 -8.55 0.35
N CYS A 24 -4.17 -8.71 1.17
CA CYS A 24 -4.20 -8.28 2.55
C CYS A 24 -2.88 -7.66 3.00
N LEU A 25 -2.96 -6.77 3.99
CA LEU A 25 -1.79 -6.18 4.62
C LEU A 25 -2.02 -5.99 6.12
N ASP A 26 -0.96 -5.88 6.90
CA ASP A 26 -1.02 -5.74 8.36
C ASP A 26 -1.78 -4.46 8.74
N ILE A 27 -2.79 -4.55 9.60
CA ILE A 27 -3.53 -3.35 10.02
C ILE A 27 -2.67 -2.38 10.85
N GLY A 28 -1.62 -2.88 11.48
CA GLY A 28 -0.70 -2.11 12.30
C GLY A 28 0.14 -1.11 11.52
N VAL A 29 0.29 -1.29 10.20
CA VAL A 29 0.97 -0.30 9.33
C VAL A 29 -0.01 0.75 8.78
N ILE A 30 -1.32 0.53 8.90
CA ILE A 30 -2.34 1.45 8.37
C ILE A 30 -2.60 2.54 9.38
N ASP A 31 -2.45 3.80 8.95
CA ASP A 31 -2.82 4.96 9.75
C ASP A 31 -4.32 5.30 9.56
N GLU A 32 -4.75 5.49 8.31
CA GLU A 32 -6.15 5.75 7.99
C GLU A 32 -6.56 5.24 6.60
N ILE A 33 -7.88 5.16 6.35
CA ILE A 33 -8.44 4.80 5.05
C ILE A 33 -9.36 5.93 4.64
N VAL A 34 -9.12 6.49 3.47
CA VAL A 34 -9.87 7.62 2.92
C VAL A 34 -10.44 7.26 1.55
N ASP A 35 -11.50 7.94 1.14
CA ASP A 35 -11.99 7.82 -0.24
C ASP A 35 -11.02 8.51 -1.20
N ALA A 36 -10.81 7.90 -2.36
CA ALA A 36 -10.01 8.48 -3.42
C ALA A 36 -10.67 9.77 -3.93
N GLY A 37 -9.92 10.86 -3.85
CA GLY A 37 -10.37 12.20 -4.24
C GLY A 37 -9.66 12.74 -5.48
N GLU A 38 -9.57 14.06 -5.55
CA GLU A 38 -8.74 14.75 -6.55
C GLU A 38 -7.27 14.58 -6.23
N LEU A 39 -6.54 13.89 -7.11
CA LEU A 39 -5.10 13.71 -7.03
C LEU A 39 -4.39 14.75 -7.89
N THR A 40 -3.30 15.29 -7.37
CA THR A 40 -2.39 16.15 -8.12
C THR A 40 -1.29 15.28 -8.72
N ARG A 41 -1.31 15.11 -10.05
CA ARG A 41 -0.27 14.36 -10.76
C ARG A 41 1.06 15.08 -10.68
N ILE A 42 2.11 14.32 -10.37
CA ILE A 42 3.48 14.82 -10.36
C ILE A 42 4.11 14.51 -11.73
N PRO A 43 4.68 15.51 -12.43
CA PRO A 43 5.40 15.30 -13.67
C PRO A 43 6.74 14.56 -13.41
N ASN A 44 7.13 13.66 -14.32
CA ASN A 44 8.33 12.82 -14.23
C ASN A 44 8.35 11.79 -13.09
N SER A 45 7.22 11.51 -12.45
CA SER A 45 7.15 10.45 -11.45
C SER A 45 7.22 9.06 -12.08
N PRO A 46 7.68 8.05 -11.31
CA PRO A 46 7.62 6.66 -11.71
C PRO A 46 6.19 6.22 -12.04
N ASP A 47 6.04 5.23 -12.91
CA ASP A 47 4.72 4.70 -13.32
C ASP A 47 3.87 4.17 -12.15
N HIS A 48 4.50 3.80 -11.03
CA HIS A 48 3.79 3.36 -9.83
C HIS A 48 3.20 4.51 -9.00
N VAL A 49 3.63 5.75 -9.24
CA VAL A 49 3.11 6.93 -8.52
C VAL A 49 1.97 7.56 -9.31
N GLU A 50 0.77 7.53 -8.76
CA GLU A 50 -0.39 8.18 -9.36
C GLU A 50 -0.34 9.71 -9.13
N GLY A 51 0.24 10.16 -8.01
CA GLY A 51 0.45 11.57 -7.70
C GLY A 51 0.56 11.85 -6.20
N VAL A 52 0.18 13.05 -5.80
CA VAL A 52 0.04 13.46 -4.39
C VAL A 52 -1.34 14.01 -4.09
N MET A 53 -1.74 13.93 -2.83
CA MET A 53 -2.95 14.55 -2.32
C MET A 53 -2.72 15.19 -0.96
N ASP A 54 -3.46 16.26 -0.66
CA ASP A 54 -3.42 16.88 0.67
C ASP A 54 -4.39 16.16 1.62
N LEU A 55 -3.84 15.50 2.63
CA LEU A 55 -4.61 14.96 3.74
C LEU A 55 -4.31 15.77 5.01
N ARG A 56 -5.31 16.52 5.46
CA ARG A 56 -5.23 17.33 6.69
C ARG A 56 -4.05 18.31 6.69
N GLY A 57 -3.68 18.86 5.53
CA GLY A 57 -2.53 19.76 5.41
C GLY A 57 -1.18 19.05 5.36
N ARG A 58 -1.16 17.73 5.13
CA ARG A 58 0.04 16.92 4.89
C ARG A 58 0.03 16.40 3.46
N THR A 59 1.16 16.51 2.78
CA THR A 59 1.34 15.95 1.44
C THR A 59 1.43 14.43 1.55
N THR A 60 0.45 13.74 0.98
CA THR A 60 0.39 12.28 0.93
C THR A 60 0.66 11.82 -0.49
N THR A 61 1.71 11.03 -0.71
CA THR A 61 2.05 10.45 -2.01
C THR A 61 1.21 9.21 -2.26
N ILE A 62 0.48 9.20 -3.36
CA ILE A 62 -0.41 8.12 -3.74
C ILE A 62 0.25 7.24 -4.78
N VAL A 63 0.42 5.98 -4.40
CA VAL A 63 1.03 4.91 -5.17
C VAL A 63 -0.06 3.93 -5.59
N ASP A 64 0.02 3.46 -6.83
CA ASP A 64 -0.83 2.40 -7.36
C ASP A 64 -0.12 1.05 -7.13
N PRO A 65 -0.58 0.23 -6.16
CA PRO A 65 0.00 -1.09 -5.91
C PRO A 65 -0.20 -2.05 -7.08
N LYS A 66 -1.16 -1.82 -7.99
CA LYS A 66 -1.32 -2.67 -9.18
C LYS A 66 -0.12 -2.52 -10.10
N THR A 67 0.40 -1.31 -10.26
CA THR A 67 1.64 -1.11 -11.02
C THR A 67 2.82 -1.82 -10.35
N LEU A 68 2.92 -1.79 -9.02
CA LEU A 68 3.98 -2.49 -8.28
C LEU A 68 3.90 -4.01 -8.47
N PHE A 69 2.70 -4.57 -8.40
CA PHE A 69 2.47 -6.01 -8.58
C PHE A 69 2.27 -6.42 -10.04
N ALA A 70 2.53 -5.53 -11.00
CA ALA A 70 2.32 -5.73 -12.43
C ALA A 70 0.92 -6.28 -12.79
N ILE A 71 -0.11 -5.85 -12.06
CA ILE A 71 -1.51 -6.18 -12.28
C ILE A 71 -2.05 -5.25 -13.37
N GLU A 72 -2.33 -5.82 -14.55
CA GLU A 72 -2.84 -5.08 -15.72
C GLU A 72 -4.34 -4.76 -15.64
N GLU A 73 -5.00 -5.07 -14.52
CA GLU A 73 -6.45 -4.92 -14.36
C GLU A 73 -6.84 -3.51 -13.88
N ASP A 74 -7.53 -2.78 -14.76
CA ASP A 74 -8.26 -1.59 -14.38
C ASP A 74 -9.40 -1.95 -13.41
N GLY A 75 -9.43 -1.25 -12.28
CA GLY A 75 -10.47 -1.39 -11.28
C GLY A 75 -10.91 -0.03 -10.75
N PRO A 76 -12.02 0.03 -10.00
CA PRO A 76 -12.53 1.25 -9.42
C PRO A 76 -11.59 1.77 -8.32
N ARG A 77 -10.75 2.76 -8.63
CA ARG A 77 -9.83 3.41 -7.69
C ARG A 77 -10.57 4.30 -6.67
N GLU A 78 -11.37 3.70 -5.79
CA GLU A 78 -12.30 4.41 -4.90
C GLU A 78 -11.76 4.64 -3.49
N ARG A 79 -10.75 3.89 -3.03
CA ARG A 79 -10.18 4.07 -1.69
C ARG A 79 -8.67 4.20 -1.70
N ILE A 80 -8.16 4.87 -0.68
CA ILE A 80 -6.75 5.05 -0.44
C ILE A 80 -6.45 4.60 1.00
N VAL A 81 -5.53 3.65 1.12
CA VAL A 81 -5.02 3.17 2.40
C VAL A 81 -3.75 3.96 2.70
N VAL A 82 -3.78 4.73 3.78
CA VAL A 82 -2.73 5.66 4.16
C VAL A 82 -1.83 5.00 5.21
N PHE A 83 -0.52 5.10 5.00
CA PHE A 83 0.53 4.57 5.86
C PHE A 83 1.36 5.76 6.37
N ASP A 84 1.46 5.89 7.68
CA ASP A 84 2.33 6.89 8.32
C ASP A 84 3.76 6.33 8.33
N ASN A 85 4.69 7.03 7.68
CA ASN A 85 6.11 6.75 7.83
C ASN A 85 6.73 7.92 8.61
N GLU A 86 6.97 7.70 9.91
CA GLU A 86 7.60 8.69 10.78
C GLU A 86 9.08 8.95 10.40
N GLU A 87 9.66 8.11 9.52
CA GLU A 87 11.05 8.20 9.07
C GLU A 87 11.25 9.11 7.85
N ILE A 88 10.20 9.52 7.13
CA ILE A 88 10.34 10.54 6.09
C ILE A 88 10.53 11.90 6.76
N ASP A 89 11.77 12.42 6.75
CA ASP A 89 12.25 13.63 7.45
C ASP A 89 11.40 14.91 7.22
N GLU A 90 10.45 14.90 6.27
CA GLU A 90 9.51 15.99 5.95
C GLU A 90 8.03 15.70 6.26
N GLY A 91 7.71 14.60 6.95
CA GLY A 91 6.34 14.24 7.31
C GLY A 91 5.49 13.82 6.11
N GLY A 92 6.14 13.25 5.09
CA GLY A 92 5.48 12.67 3.92
C GLY A 92 4.76 11.39 4.30
N THR A 93 3.48 11.31 4.00
CA THR A 93 2.67 10.11 4.20
C THR A 93 2.54 9.38 2.87
N VAL A 94 2.50 8.04 2.87
CA VAL A 94 2.27 7.27 1.64
C VAL A 94 0.86 6.71 1.65
N GLY A 95 0.19 6.68 0.50
CA GLY A 95 -1.12 6.07 0.34
C GLY A 95 -1.12 5.06 -0.80
N TRP A 96 -1.73 3.91 -0.60
CA TRP A 96 -2.00 2.95 -1.67
C TRP A 96 -3.42 3.11 -2.18
N MET A 97 -3.54 3.27 -3.48
CA MET A 97 -4.82 3.30 -4.15
C MET A 97 -5.35 1.88 -4.36
N VAL A 98 -6.43 1.54 -3.67
CA VAL A 98 -7.06 0.22 -3.72
C VAL A 98 -8.46 0.32 -4.29
N ASP A 99 -8.97 -0.79 -4.81
CA ASP A 99 -10.30 -0.75 -5.42
C ASP A 99 -11.39 -0.68 -4.35
N GLU A 100 -11.36 -1.63 -3.43
CA GLU A 100 -12.30 -1.70 -2.34
C GLU A 100 -11.63 -2.30 -1.11
N VAL A 101 -11.98 -1.80 0.08
CA VAL A 101 -11.58 -2.40 1.34
C VAL A 101 -12.72 -3.28 1.86
N PHE A 102 -12.42 -4.55 2.12
CA PHE A 102 -13.40 -5.55 2.53
C PHE A 102 -13.60 -5.59 4.06
N GLN A 103 -12.67 -6.20 4.79
CA GLN A 103 -12.80 -6.44 6.23
C GLN A 103 -11.43 -6.68 6.88
N VAL A 104 -11.41 -6.64 8.22
CA VAL A 104 -10.22 -7.02 9.00
C VAL A 104 -10.38 -8.45 9.50
N ARG A 105 -9.35 -9.28 9.31
CA ARG A 105 -9.30 -10.66 9.78
C ARG A 105 -8.04 -10.93 10.58
N ASP A 106 -8.16 -11.80 11.57
CA ASP A 106 -7.04 -12.39 12.29
C ASP A 106 -6.49 -13.56 11.46
N VAL A 107 -5.24 -13.44 11.00
CA VAL A 107 -4.52 -14.47 10.25
C VAL A 107 -3.47 -15.09 11.15
N ALA A 108 -3.60 -16.40 11.33
CA ALA A 108 -2.57 -17.16 12.03
C ALA A 108 -1.40 -17.41 11.07
N PRO A 109 -0.15 -17.40 11.55
CA PRO A 109 1.02 -17.61 10.71
C PRO A 109 1.09 -19.04 10.14
N GLU A 110 0.33 -19.99 10.69
CA GLU A 110 0.15 -21.32 10.12
C GLU A 110 -0.68 -21.33 8.83
N ASP A 111 -1.52 -20.32 8.62
CA ASP A 111 -2.35 -20.16 7.40
C ASP A 111 -1.61 -19.41 6.27
N VAL A 112 -0.41 -18.88 6.57
CA VAL A 112 0.42 -18.13 5.62
C VAL A 112 1.36 -19.08 4.90
N ASP A 113 1.15 -19.27 3.60
CA ASP A 113 2.05 -20.00 2.74
C ASP A 113 3.08 -19.05 2.11
N GLN A 114 4.29 -19.04 2.67
CA GLN A 114 5.43 -18.26 2.15
C GLN A 114 6.18 -18.98 1.03
N ALA A 115 5.90 -20.26 0.79
CA ALA A 115 6.65 -21.09 -0.15
C ALA A 115 6.25 -20.84 -1.62
N THR A 116 5.10 -20.19 -1.83
CA THR A 116 4.53 -19.96 -3.17
C THR A 116 4.95 -18.61 -3.77
N THR A 117 5.54 -17.70 -2.98
CA THR A 117 5.96 -16.38 -3.48
C THR A 117 7.32 -16.48 -4.17
N VAL A 118 7.34 -16.20 -5.47
CA VAL A 118 8.54 -16.26 -6.31
C VAL A 118 9.11 -14.85 -6.42
N ASP A 119 10.10 -14.50 -5.59
CA ASP A 119 11.00 -13.34 -5.78
C ASP A 119 10.36 -11.94 -6.02
N ASP A 120 9.07 -11.71 -5.74
CA ASP A 120 8.44 -10.39 -5.84
C ASP A 120 8.67 -9.57 -4.55
N GLU A 121 9.50 -8.52 -4.65
CA GLU A 121 9.65 -7.49 -3.62
C GLU A 121 8.26 -6.87 -3.30
N GLY A 122 7.89 -6.86 -2.02
CA GLY A 122 6.58 -6.37 -1.56
C GLY A 122 5.52 -7.45 -1.27
N VAL A 123 5.75 -8.73 -1.60
CA VAL A 123 4.82 -9.83 -1.28
C VAL A 123 5.37 -10.69 -0.13
N ASN A 124 4.64 -10.74 0.99
CA ASN A 124 5.03 -11.49 2.19
C ASN A 124 4.60 -12.96 2.18
N GLY A 125 3.60 -13.31 1.37
CA GLY A 125 3.09 -14.69 1.31
C GLY A 125 1.68 -14.77 0.74
N ILE A 126 1.12 -15.97 0.72
CA ILE A 126 -0.29 -16.20 0.36
C ILE A 126 -1.00 -16.77 1.58
N VAL A 127 -2.00 -16.04 2.08
CA VAL A 127 -2.90 -16.51 3.13
C VAL A 127 -4.00 -17.35 2.50
N LYS A 128 -4.17 -18.57 2.99
CA LYS A 128 -5.24 -19.47 2.53
C LYS A 128 -6.49 -19.28 3.39
N SER A 129 -7.59 -18.81 2.80
CA SER A 129 -8.83 -18.55 3.53
C SER A 129 -10.02 -19.29 2.91
N ASP A 130 -10.53 -20.32 3.61
CA ASP A 130 -11.77 -21.11 3.41
C ASP A 130 -12.10 -21.69 2.00
N ASP A 131 -11.75 -21.01 0.90
CA ASP A 131 -11.64 -21.52 -0.49
C ASP A 131 -11.01 -20.48 -1.45
N ARG A 132 -10.41 -19.40 -0.91
CA ARG A 132 -9.83 -18.28 -1.66
C ARG A 132 -8.37 -18.07 -1.24
N PHE A 133 -7.56 -17.60 -2.18
CA PHE A 133 -6.20 -17.20 -1.94
C PHE A 133 -6.18 -15.69 -1.73
N VAL A 134 -5.59 -15.25 -0.63
CA VAL A 134 -5.41 -13.84 -0.31
C VAL A 134 -3.92 -13.56 -0.28
N VAL A 135 -3.46 -12.63 -1.10
CA VAL A 135 -2.02 -12.33 -1.18
C VAL A 135 -1.64 -11.35 -0.09
N TRP A 136 -0.76 -11.75 0.82
CA TRP A 136 -0.20 -10.86 1.84
C TRP A 136 0.86 -9.98 1.19
N VAL A 137 0.59 -8.68 1.15
CA VAL A 137 1.50 -7.65 0.68
C VAL A 137 1.92 -6.74 1.82
N SER A 138 3.15 -6.22 1.78
CA SER A 138 3.57 -5.17 2.70
C SER A 138 4.04 -3.96 1.91
N PRO A 139 3.69 -2.74 2.33
CA PRO A 139 4.25 -1.55 1.75
C PRO A 139 5.72 -1.46 2.17
N ASP A 140 6.62 -1.67 1.22
CA ASP A 140 8.02 -1.33 1.39
C ASP A 140 8.12 0.20 1.23
N VAL A 141 8.02 0.92 2.35
CA VAL A 141 8.03 2.38 2.43
C VAL A 141 9.44 2.97 2.52
N ASP A 142 10.48 2.12 2.52
CA ASP A 142 11.88 2.53 2.44
C ASP A 142 12.26 2.97 1.01
N GLU A 143 11.64 2.40 -0.05
CA GLU A 143 12.06 2.71 -1.43
C GLU A 143 11.50 4.05 -1.98
N VAL A 144 10.51 4.65 -1.30
CA VAL A 144 9.97 5.96 -1.70
C VAL A 144 10.90 7.14 -1.35
N GLU A 145 12.00 6.89 -0.65
CA GLU A 145 13.02 7.88 -0.30
C GLU A 145 13.69 8.55 -1.51
N ASP A 146 13.69 7.91 -2.69
CA ASP A 146 14.35 8.49 -3.89
C ASP A 146 13.47 9.52 -4.64
N LEU A 147 12.22 9.73 -4.20
CA LEU A 147 11.31 10.74 -4.75
C LEU A 147 11.27 11.99 -3.89
N ASP A 148 12.46 12.47 -3.54
CA ASP A 148 12.69 13.69 -2.80
C ASP A 148 11.81 14.85 -3.33
N ALA A 149 11.03 15.45 -2.42
CA ALA A 149 10.12 16.57 -2.65
C ALA A 149 10.83 17.86 -3.12
N ALA A 150 12.16 17.83 -3.28
CA ALA A 150 12.99 18.93 -3.73
C ALA A 150 12.70 19.40 -5.18
N ASP A 151 12.08 18.58 -6.04
CA ASP A 151 11.75 19.00 -7.42
C ASP A 151 10.37 19.67 -7.55
N LEU A 152 9.45 19.38 -6.63
CA LEU A 152 8.06 19.87 -6.70
C LEU A 152 7.87 21.32 -6.23
N ALA A 153 8.81 21.86 -5.48
CA ALA A 153 8.77 23.26 -5.02
C ALA A 153 9.40 24.26 -6.00
N ALA A 154 9.88 23.83 -7.18
CA ALA A 154 10.62 24.69 -8.10
C ALA A 154 9.77 25.40 -9.17
N ASP A 155 8.51 25.02 -9.41
CA ASP A 155 7.63 25.72 -10.37
C ASP A 155 6.70 26.71 -9.66
N GLY A 156 7.33 27.61 -8.90
CA GLY A 156 6.69 28.69 -8.18
C GLY A 156 7.21 30.05 -8.62
N GLU A 157 7.49 30.28 -9.91
CA GLU A 157 7.75 31.63 -10.41
C GLU A 157 7.50 31.79 -11.92
N GLU A 158 6.23 31.94 -12.32
CA GLU A 158 5.91 32.80 -13.48
C GLU A 158 4.83 33.80 -13.06
N ALA A 159 5.31 34.94 -12.57
CA ALA A 159 4.55 36.16 -12.46
C ALA A 159 4.22 36.67 -13.87
N ASP A 160 2.95 36.64 -14.28
CA ASP A 160 2.43 37.55 -15.31
C ASP A 160 0.92 37.77 -15.14
N ALA A 161 0.55 38.92 -14.57
CA ALA A 161 -0.49 39.85 -15.05
C ALA A 161 -0.87 40.92 -14.00
#